data_AF-A0A350XWF9-F1
#
_entry.id   AF-A0A350XWF9-F1
#
_cell.length_a   1.000
_cell.length_b   1.000
_cell.length_c   1.000
_cell.angle_alpha   90.00
_cell.angle_beta   90.00
_cell.angle_gamma   90.00
#
_symmetry.space_group_name_H-M   'P 1'
#
loop_
_entity.id
_entity.type
_entity.pdbx_description
1 polymer ?
#
loop_
_entity_poly.entity_id
_entity_poly.type
_entity_poly.pdbx_seq_one_letter_code
_entity_poly.pdbx_strand_id
1 'polypeptide(L)'
;VFLSIVIAVQLFAIGASAKGGKYIITDPYAAVDWDSWQACKFQPHCQTNATDGYLTIKEFVQLHYDLNYDAVALTDHGTINKGWNQQPELIPLLRLVKYERTHMAPIYPLSDDEYESYLNGTAQSTTRTHKNGMLDVPKGIELNMATPIADCHLTGYFSDYGQGLAGVYGDYETPTKGVREAGGISMLAHVGEYMYRMNSKDHVGQNVDDYYANKFARLFLDNAGSSVGMGINSSRDENTRCDRILYDQILQKTIPNGVVPWAFSFADSHSVQSVNYAYTMLMMDDLTNDNVRKSMENGWAFAVSHFSNGVELNGMEEIPGFVEQKVHDEQLYLLDNTPMVTRIDVDNDKGIIKIEGTNFNRITWVSNGNVILREENITDGTATLDLYNDKLLDDPYLYLRFYITGDNGICYSQPFVLNVEGEEIPPVEVPETHDISTFLRGFATVTDWLFFRFNPIIWLFKYVALGYNVFERFFHPY
;
A
#
# COMPACT_ATOMS: atom_id res chain seq x y z
N VAL A 1 -4.33 8.59 -48.14
CA VAL A 1 -5.73 8.10 -48.07
C VAL A 1 -5.66 6.58 -48.03
N PHE A 2 -6.22 6.00 -46.96
CA PHE A 2 -6.24 4.59 -46.51
C PHE A 2 -5.09 4.07 -45.63
N LEU A 3 -5.52 3.28 -44.63
CA LEU A 3 -4.85 2.59 -43.50
C LEU A 3 -4.53 3.46 -42.28
N SER A 4 -4.99 3.19 -41.05
CA SER A 4 -5.84 2.12 -40.50
C SER A 4 -6.42 2.66 -39.20
N ILE A 5 -7.75 2.67 -39.07
CA ILE A 5 -8.41 2.87 -37.78
C ILE A 5 -8.43 1.49 -37.12
N VAL A 6 -7.48 1.23 -36.23
CA VAL A 6 -7.65 0.16 -35.23
C VAL A 6 -8.58 0.76 -34.18
N ILE A 7 -9.87 0.45 -34.31
CA ILE A 7 -10.78 0.58 -33.18
C ILE A 7 -10.34 -0.52 -32.21
N ALA A 8 -9.58 -0.13 -31.18
CA ALA A 8 -9.43 -0.94 -29.99
C ALA A 8 -10.83 -1.02 -29.37
N VAL A 9 -11.59 -2.05 -29.75
CA VAL A 9 -12.76 -2.47 -28.99
C VAL A 9 -12.19 -2.90 -27.65
N GLN A 10 -12.34 -2.05 -26.63
CA GLN A 10 -12.22 -2.49 -25.25
C GLN A 10 -13.23 -3.62 -25.09
N LEU A 11 -12.75 -4.86 -25.15
CA LEU A 11 -13.46 -6.01 -24.63
C LEU A 11 -13.47 -5.81 -23.12
N PHE A 12 -14.33 -4.93 -22.63
CA PHE A 12 -14.88 -5.15 -21.31
C PHE A 12 -15.47 -6.55 -21.36
N ALA A 13 -15.03 -7.41 -20.44
CA ALA A 13 -15.80 -8.59 -20.13
C ALA A 13 -17.16 -8.07 -19.66
N ILE A 14 -18.12 -7.99 -20.59
CA ILE A 14 -19.53 -7.87 -20.27
C ILE A 14 -19.89 -9.24 -19.71
N GLY A 15 -19.45 -9.52 -18.48
CA GLY A 15 -19.97 -10.63 -17.73
C GLY A 15 -21.43 -10.35 -17.42
N ALA A 16 -22.26 -11.37 -17.50
CA ALA A 16 -23.66 -11.22 -17.14
C ALA A 16 -23.72 -10.91 -15.64
N SER A 17 -24.38 -9.81 -15.27
CA SER A 17 -24.78 -9.63 -13.89
C SER A 17 -25.80 -10.69 -13.50
N ALA A 18 -25.74 -11.19 -12.25
CA ALA A 18 -26.55 -12.32 -11.82
C ALA A 18 -28.00 -11.94 -11.48
N LYS A 19 -28.63 -10.97 -12.17
CA LYS A 19 -30.09 -10.81 -12.15
C LYS A 19 -30.76 -12.02 -12.81
N GLY A 20 -30.64 -13.19 -12.17
CA GLY A 20 -31.00 -14.52 -12.66
C GLY A 20 -30.17 -15.71 -12.14
N GLY A 21 -29.02 -15.49 -11.46
CA GLY A 21 -28.09 -16.55 -11.03
C GLY A 21 -27.64 -16.46 -9.56
N LYS A 22 -27.04 -17.53 -9.01
CA LYS A 22 -26.51 -17.54 -7.63
C LYS A 22 -25.11 -16.91 -7.60
N TYR A 23 -24.88 -15.90 -6.76
CA TYR A 23 -23.53 -15.39 -6.52
C TYR A 23 -22.73 -16.33 -5.62
N ILE A 24 -21.45 -16.50 -5.93
CA ILE A 24 -20.45 -17.13 -5.08
C ILE A 24 -19.49 -16.03 -4.64
N ILE A 25 -19.44 -15.81 -3.33
CA ILE A 25 -18.63 -14.77 -2.68
C ILE A 25 -17.39 -15.44 -2.08
N THR A 26 -16.22 -15.10 -2.60
CA THR A 26 -14.94 -15.44 -1.96
C THR A 26 -14.60 -14.32 -0.97
N ASP A 27 -14.74 -14.63 0.31
CA ASP A 27 -14.50 -13.70 1.41
C ASP A 27 -12.99 -13.63 1.75
N PRO A 28 -12.33 -12.47 1.61
CA PRO A 28 -10.93 -12.31 1.99
C PRO A 28 -10.70 -12.46 3.50
N TYR A 29 -11.76 -12.38 4.31
CA TYR A 29 -11.72 -12.50 5.76
C TYR A 29 -12.20 -13.87 6.28
N ALA A 30 -12.43 -14.86 5.41
CA ALA A 30 -12.99 -16.16 5.81
C ALA A 30 -12.16 -16.91 6.87
N ALA A 31 -10.85 -16.64 6.93
CA ALA A 31 -9.95 -17.22 7.92
C ALA A 31 -9.88 -16.44 9.24
N VAL A 32 -10.36 -15.20 9.28
CA VAL A 32 -10.31 -14.33 10.45
C VAL A 32 -11.31 -14.83 11.48
N ASP A 33 -10.80 -15.24 12.64
CA ASP A 33 -11.64 -15.51 13.81
C ASP A 33 -11.93 -14.19 14.53
N TRP A 34 -13.08 -13.59 14.24
CA TRP A 34 -13.52 -12.32 14.80
C TRP A 34 -13.68 -12.31 16.33
N ASP A 35 -13.73 -13.48 16.98
CA ASP A 35 -13.87 -13.57 18.42
C ASP A 35 -12.51 -13.66 19.15
N SER A 36 -11.44 -14.05 18.45
CA SER A 36 -10.12 -14.28 19.06
C SER A 36 -8.96 -13.51 18.44
N TRP A 37 -9.01 -13.20 17.14
CA TRP A 37 -7.98 -12.43 16.46
C TRP A 37 -8.03 -10.96 16.86
N GLN A 38 -6.87 -10.33 16.90
CA GLN A 38 -6.68 -8.94 17.29
C GLN A 38 -6.53 -8.07 16.03
N ALA A 39 -7.10 -6.87 16.10
CA ALA A 39 -6.83 -5.80 15.14
C ALA A 39 -5.52 -5.10 15.55
N CYS A 40 -4.47 -5.29 14.77
CA CYS A 40 -3.14 -4.76 14.98
C CYS A 40 -2.91 -3.54 14.11
N LYS A 41 -2.63 -2.40 14.74
CA LYS A 41 -2.33 -1.14 14.03
C LYS A 41 -0.91 -1.17 13.49
N PHE A 42 -0.78 -1.18 12.16
CA PHE A 42 0.47 -1.34 11.45
C PHE A 42 0.80 -0.11 10.59
N GLN A 43 2.04 0.39 10.73
CA GLN A 43 2.59 1.38 9.81
C GLN A 43 3.56 0.72 8.82
N PRO A 44 3.14 0.52 7.54
CA PRO A 44 3.98 -0.18 6.57
C PRO A 44 5.01 0.72 5.88
N HIS A 45 4.90 2.05 5.95
CA HIS A 45 5.76 2.95 5.18
C HIS A 45 6.01 4.27 5.92
N CYS A 46 7.24 4.48 6.36
CA CYS A 46 7.66 5.67 7.11
C CYS A 46 9.19 5.85 7.14
N GLN A 47 9.65 7.08 7.35
CA GLN A 47 11.06 7.48 7.21
C GLN A 47 11.63 8.10 8.49
N THR A 48 12.96 8.01 8.63
CA THR A 48 13.75 8.67 9.66
C THR A 48 14.81 9.60 9.05
N ASN A 49 15.54 10.30 9.93
CA ASN A 49 16.68 11.14 9.56
C ASN A 49 17.92 10.36 9.06
N ALA A 50 17.84 9.03 8.97
CA ALA A 50 18.80 8.24 8.21
C ALA A 50 18.76 8.58 6.71
N THR A 51 17.59 8.96 6.17
CA THR A 51 17.43 9.36 4.76
C THR A 51 16.85 10.75 4.59
N ASP A 52 15.55 10.92 4.78
CA ASP A 52 14.88 12.20 4.55
C ASP A 52 13.65 12.43 5.43
N GLY A 53 13.45 11.62 6.47
CA GLY A 53 12.60 12.01 7.59
C GLY A 53 13.28 13.03 8.50
N TYR A 54 12.51 13.72 9.33
CA TYR A 54 13.00 14.63 10.37
C TYR A 54 13.25 13.93 11.71
N LEU A 55 12.55 12.83 11.97
CA LEU A 55 12.61 12.12 13.25
C LEU A 55 13.88 11.26 13.36
N THR A 56 14.49 11.24 14.54
CA THR A 56 15.47 10.21 14.91
C THR A 56 14.77 8.85 15.06
N ILE A 57 15.53 7.75 15.03
CA ILE A 57 14.98 6.40 15.29
C ILE A 57 14.25 6.36 16.64
N LYS A 58 14.79 7.01 17.68
CA LYS A 58 14.15 7.03 19.00
C LYS A 58 12.82 7.78 19.01
N GLU A 59 12.78 8.97 18.42
CA GLU A 59 11.53 9.76 18.33
C GLU A 59 10.49 9.03 17.48
N PHE A 60 10.93 8.41 16.38
CA PHE A 60 10.12 7.58 15.51
C PHE A 60 9.46 6.43 16.28
N VAL A 61 10.24 5.61 16.99
CA VAL A 61 9.72 4.46 17.74
C VAL A 61 8.79 4.93 18.87
N GLN A 62 9.20 5.91 19.67
CA GLN A 62 8.39 6.41 20.78
C GLN A 62 7.04 6.96 20.29
N LEU A 63 7.04 7.75 19.21
CA LEU A 63 5.82 8.39 18.72
C LEU A 63 4.80 7.37 18.20
N HIS A 64 5.24 6.35 17.47
CA HIS A 64 4.36 5.27 17.05
C HIS A 64 3.84 4.46 18.26
N TYR A 65 4.70 4.19 19.24
CA TYR A 65 4.30 3.48 20.46
C TYR A 65 3.22 4.24 21.25
N ASP A 66 3.37 5.57 21.34
CA ASP A 66 2.42 6.49 21.98
C ASP A 66 1.09 6.62 21.23
N LEU A 67 1.08 6.34 19.92
CA LEU A 67 -0.10 6.38 19.03
C LEU A 67 -0.77 5.02 18.83
N ASN A 68 -0.53 4.09 19.77
CA ASN A 68 -1.09 2.73 19.79
C ASN A 68 -0.72 1.88 18.56
N TYR A 69 0.43 2.10 17.93
CA TYR A 69 0.90 1.15 16.92
C TYR A 69 1.37 -0.16 17.59
N ASP A 70 1.08 -1.26 16.92
CA ASP A 70 1.43 -2.63 17.30
C ASP A 70 2.55 -3.19 16.43
N ALA A 71 2.71 -2.68 15.23
CA ALA A 71 3.80 -3.01 14.32
C ALA A 71 4.21 -1.79 13.50
N VAL A 72 5.51 -1.64 13.24
CA VAL A 72 6.04 -0.55 12.43
C VAL A 72 7.16 -1.08 11.54
N ALA A 73 7.08 -0.78 10.24
CA ALA A 73 8.16 -1.01 9.30
C ALA A 73 8.89 0.30 9.03
N LEU A 74 10.15 0.38 9.46
CA LEU A 74 11.03 1.46 9.05
C LEU A 74 11.44 1.23 7.58
N THR A 75 11.07 2.14 6.68
CA THR A 75 11.28 2.00 5.24
C THR A 75 12.06 3.19 4.68
N ASP A 76 13.22 3.48 5.26
CA ASP A 76 14.10 4.53 4.77
C ASP A 76 14.51 4.29 3.29
N HIS A 77 14.57 5.36 2.49
CA HIS A 77 14.93 5.27 1.07
C HIS A 77 16.26 4.57 0.84
N GLY A 78 16.20 3.44 0.12
CA GLY A 78 17.36 2.63 -0.21
C GLY A 78 18.06 2.01 1.00
N THR A 79 17.56 2.16 2.23
CA THR A 79 18.26 1.72 3.44
C THR A 79 17.46 0.62 4.11
N ILE A 80 18.04 -0.58 4.20
CA ILE A 80 17.38 -1.75 4.79
C ILE A 80 17.39 -1.60 6.31
N ASN A 81 16.21 -1.72 6.92
CA ASN A 81 16.06 -1.80 8.37
C ASN A 81 16.73 -3.08 8.92
N LYS A 82 17.77 -2.92 9.73
CA LYS A 82 18.48 -4.00 10.42
C LYS A 82 18.04 -4.17 11.88
N GLY A 83 17.07 -3.37 12.33
CA GLY A 83 16.56 -3.29 13.70
C GLY A 83 16.74 -1.89 14.29
N TRP A 84 15.81 -1.43 15.13
CA TRP A 84 15.87 -0.08 15.72
C TRP A 84 17.07 0.16 16.66
N ASN A 85 17.70 -0.92 17.14
CA ASN A 85 18.92 -0.89 17.96
C ASN A 85 20.22 -1.07 17.16
N GLN A 86 20.13 -1.24 15.84
CA GLN A 86 21.30 -1.42 14.98
C GLN A 86 21.64 -0.15 14.21
N GLN A 87 22.94 0.07 13.99
CA GLN A 87 23.40 1.18 13.17
C GLN A 87 22.94 0.96 11.71
N PRO A 88 22.17 1.89 11.11
CA PRO A 88 21.77 1.75 9.72
C PRO A 88 22.98 1.89 8.78
N GLU A 89 22.93 1.17 7.66
CA GLU A 89 23.89 1.30 6.59
C GLU A 89 23.53 2.51 5.73
N LEU A 90 24.00 3.68 6.17
CA LEU A 90 23.65 4.95 5.55
C LEU A 90 24.18 5.08 4.12
N ILE A 91 23.46 5.88 3.33
CA ILE A 91 23.83 6.23 1.96
C ILE A 91 24.30 7.69 1.94
N PRO A 92 25.63 7.96 2.00
CA PRO A 92 26.15 9.31 2.22
C PRO A 92 25.66 10.35 1.21
N LEU A 93 25.56 9.96 -0.07
CA LEU A 93 25.11 10.85 -1.14
C LEU A 93 23.65 11.25 -0.96
N LEU A 94 22.76 10.31 -0.61
CA LEU A 94 21.36 10.63 -0.37
C LEU A 94 21.24 11.61 0.79
N ARG A 95 21.95 11.35 1.90
CA ARG A 95 21.95 12.24 3.06
C ARG A 95 22.45 13.63 2.72
N LEU A 96 23.48 13.72 1.88
CA LEU A 96 24.02 14.99 1.39
C LEU A 96 23.03 15.74 0.51
N VAL A 97 22.32 15.05 -0.39
CA VAL A 97 21.27 15.66 -1.23
C VAL A 97 20.11 16.14 -0.37
N LYS A 98 19.76 15.40 0.68
CA LYS A 98 18.70 15.72 1.65
C LYS A 98 19.26 16.46 2.89
N TYR A 99 20.33 17.24 2.74
CA TYR A 99 21.04 17.89 3.85
C TYR A 99 20.14 18.75 4.74
N GLU A 100 19.11 19.40 4.17
CA GLU A 100 18.15 20.20 4.93
C GLU A 100 17.40 19.39 5.99
N ARG A 101 17.24 18.08 5.78
CA ARG A 101 16.56 17.17 6.70
C ARG A 101 17.55 16.37 7.54
N THR A 102 18.59 15.83 6.91
CA THR A 102 19.55 14.95 7.61
C THR A 102 20.58 15.71 8.45
N HIS A 103 20.92 16.94 8.03
CA HIS A 103 22.06 17.72 8.52
C HIS A 103 23.39 16.95 8.58
N MET A 104 23.50 15.83 7.86
CA MET A 104 24.57 14.82 8.02
C MET A 104 24.82 14.42 9.48
N ALA A 105 23.80 14.53 10.35
CA ALA A 105 23.92 14.26 11.77
C ALA A 105 24.30 12.80 12.02
N PRO A 106 25.03 12.47 13.10
CA PRO A 106 25.19 11.09 13.52
C PRO A 106 23.82 10.47 13.85
N ILE A 107 23.64 9.21 13.47
CA ILE A 107 22.44 8.44 13.80
C ILE A 107 22.72 7.63 15.07
N TYR A 108 21.82 7.73 16.03
CA TYR A 108 21.87 6.98 17.29
C TYR A 108 20.70 6.00 17.33
N PRO A 109 20.97 4.70 17.15
CA PRO A 109 19.98 3.66 17.39
C PRO A 109 19.55 3.62 18.87
N LEU A 110 18.49 2.86 19.15
CA LEU A 110 18.12 2.52 20.53
C LEU A 110 19.21 1.68 21.20
N SER A 111 19.33 1.77 22.52
CA SER A 111 20.02 0.73 23.29
C SER A 111 19.22 -0.57 23.27
N ASP A 112 19.87 -1.71 23.52
CA ASP A 112 19.19 -3.01 23.59
C ASP A 112 18.07 -3.02 24.65
N ASP A 113 18.30 -2.40 25.81
CA ASP A 113 17.28 -2.29 26.87
C ASP A 113 16.07 -1.45 26.43
N GLU A 114 16.28 -0.35 25.71
CA GLU A 114 15.19 0.46 25.16
C GLU A 114 14.42 -0.33 24.10
N TYR A 115 15.13 -0.99 23.19
CA TYR A 115 14.54 -1.81 22.13
C TYR A 115 13.64 -2.91 22.71
N GLU A 116 14.18 -3.72 23.63
CA GLU A 116 13.42 -4.76 24.31
C GLU A 116 12.21 -4.20 25.07
N SER A 117 12.32 -3.00 25.65
CA SER A 117 11.19 -2.36 26.34
C SER A 117 10.00 -2.04 25.42
N TYR A 118 10.25 -1.69 24.15
CA TYR A 118 9.16 -1.51 23.18
C TYR A 118 8.60 -2.85 22.72
N LEU A 119 9.48 -3.84 22.43
CA LEU A 119 9.06 -5.17 21.98
C LEU A 119 8.22 -5.94 23.01
N ASN A 120 8.38 -5.67 24.31
CA ASN A 120 7.65 -6.34 25.38
C ASN A 120 6.55 -5.48 26.04
N GLY A 121 6.36 -4.23 25.57
CA GLY A 121 5.30 -3.34 26.07
C GLY A 121 5.59 -2.71 27.44
N THR A 122 6.85 -2.69 27.89
CA THR A 122 7.26 -2.09 29.16
C THR A 122 7.82 -0.67 29.02
N ALA A 123 8.04 -0.18 27.79
CA ALA A 123 8.42 1.19 27.52
C ALA A 123 7.42 2.17 28.13
N GLN A 124 7.92 3.30 28.65
CA GLN A 124 7.08 4.33 29.25
C GLN A 124 6.27 5.03 28.17
N SER A 125 4.96 5.13 28.40
CA SER A 125 4.04 5.92 27.58
C SER A 125 2.96 6.49 28.48
N THR A 126 2.52 7.71 28.18
CA THR A 126 1.37 8.35 28.86
C THR A 126 0.07 8.18 28.10
N THR A 127 0.12 7.72 26.85
CA THR A 127 -1.04 7.67 25.94
C THR A 127 -1.35 6.26 25.44
N ARG A 128 -0.38 5.33 25.46
CA ARG A 128 -0.61 3.95 25.02
C ARG A 128 -1.68 3.28 25.89
N THR A 129 -2.65 2.65 25.24
CA THR A 129 -3.86 2.13 25.89
C THR A 129 -3.78 0.63 26.23
N HIS A 130 -2.88 -0.10 25.57
CA HIS A 130 -2.61 -1.52 25.78
C HIS A 130 -1.14 -1.81 26.13
N LYS A 131 -0.90 -3.00 26.71
CA LYS A 131 0.40 -3.42 27.27
C LYS A 131 1.13 -4.46 26.43
N ASN A 132 0.62 -4.78 25.24
CA ASN A 132 1.37 -5.59 24.28
C ASN A 132 2.61 -4.81 23.81
N GLY A 133 3.57 -5.56 23.27
CA GLY A 133 4.71 -4.98 22.59
C GLY A 133 4.34 -4.26 21.30
N MET A 134 5.34 -3.61 20.70
CA MET A 134 5.28 -3.08 19.34
C MET A 134 6.37 -3.73 18.50
N LEU A 135 5.99 -4.37 17.39
CA LEU A 135 6.88 -5.14 16.53
C LEU A 135 7.71 -4.22 15.63
N ASP A 136 9.01 -4.52 15.58
CA ASP A 136 9.93 -4.04 14.56
C ASP A 136 9.85 -4.96 13.34
N VAL A 137 9.19 -4.49 12.28
CA VAL A 137 9.03 -5.27 11.05
C VAL A 137 10.37 -5.30 10.31
N PRO A 138 10.95 -6.49 10.11
CA PRO A 138 12.34 -6.61 9.71
C PRO A 138 12.52 -6.28 8.23
N LYS A 139 13.69 -5.69 7.93
CA LYS A 139 14.15 -5.46 6.55
C LYS A 139 13.17 -4.63 5.71
N GLY A 140 12.46 -3.71 6.36
CA GLY A 140 11.75 -2.63 5.69
C GLY A 140 12.73 -1.77 4.88
N ILE A 141 12.33 -1.38 3.67
CA ILE A 141 13.08 -0.49 2.79
C ILE A 141 12.11 0.17 1.83
N GLU A 142 12.31 1.45 1.53
CA GLU A 142 11.68 2.08 0.36
C GLU A 142 12.62 1.99 -0.84
N LEU A 143 12.21 1.21 -1.84
CA LEU A 143 13.01 0.90 -3.02
C LEU A 143 12.91 2.02 -4.05
N ASN A 144 13.84 1.98 -5.02
CA ASN A 144 14.06 3.07 -5.98
C ASN A 144 14.42 4.39 -5.30
N MET A 145 15.43 4.37 -4.42
CA MET A 145 15.84 5.45 -3.52
C MET A 145 15.73 6.89 -4.05
N ALA A 146 16.04 7.15 -5.33
CA ALA A 146 15.94 8.49 -5.90
C ALA A 146 15.69 8.48 -7.42
N THR A 147 14.58 9.07 -7.86
CA THR A 147 14.23 9.20 -9.29
C THR A 147 14.13 10.68 -9.73
N PRO A 148 14.61 11.04 -10.94
CA PRO A 148 14.85 12.44 -11.33
C PRO A 148 13.61 13.24 -11.78
N ILE A 149 12.39 12.68 -11.75
CA ILE A 149 11.18 13.32 -12.31
C ILE A 149 9.99 13.24 -11.36
N ALA A 150 9.68 12.04 -10.87
CA ALA A 150 8.61 11.77 -9.93
C ALA A 150 8.96 10.50 -9.17
N ASP A 151 8.32 10.32 -8.03
CA ASP A 151 8.56 9.21 -7.13
C ASP A 151 8.02 7.92 -7.75
N CYS A 152 8.86 6.89 -7.77
CA CYS A 152 8.58 5.59 -8.37
C CYS A 152 8.81 4.49 -7.33
N HIS A 153 8.20 4.65 -6.16
CA HIS A 153 8.56 3.89 -4.98
C HIS A 153 7.64 2.69 -4.76
N LEU A 154 8.22 1.71 -4.11
CA LEU A 154 7.57 0.54 -3.56
C LEU A 154 8.36 0.16 -2.33
N THR A 155 7.70 -0.42 -1.35
CA THR A 155 8.37 -0.91 -0.17
C THR A 155 8.73 -2.38 -0.35
N GLY A 156 9.84 -2.78 0.27
CA GLY A 156 10.23 -4.17 0.43
C GLY A 156 10.29 -4.53 1.92
N TYR A 157 9.98 -5.78 2.22
CA TYR A 157 10.00 -6.32 3.58
C TYR A 157 10.61 -7.73 3.58
N PHE A 158 11.13 -8.17 4.72
CA PHE A 158 11.60 -9.54 4.95
C PHE A 158 12.68 -10.04 3.96
N SER A 159 13.40 -9.15 3.26
CA SER A 159 14.46 -9.51 2.31
C SER A 159 15.65 -8.54 2.37
N ASP A 160 16.85 -9.01 2.04
CA ASP A 160 18.07 -8.19 2.01
C ASP A 160 18.29 -7.48 0.66
N TYR A 161 17.23 -7.28 -0.11
CA TYR A 161 17.32 -6.69 -1.45
C TYR A 161 17.19 -5.15 -1.41
N GLY A 162 18.00 -4.46 -2.23
CA GLY A 162 17.77 -3.04 -2.58
C GLY A 162 18.58 -2.00 -1.80
N GLN A 163 19.38 -2.38 -0.81
CA GLN A 163 20.26 -1.45 -0.08
C GLN A 163 21.08 -0.57 -1.04
N GLY A 164 21.04 0.75 -0.99
CA GLY A 164 21.83 1.63 -1.86
C GLY A 164 21.44 1.64 -3.35
N LEU A 165 20.30 1.06 -3.74
CA LEU A 165 19.84 1.01 -5.12
C LEU A 165 19.11 2.32 -5.51
N ALA A 166 19.74 3.13 -6.37
CA ALA A 166 19.23 4.45 -6.78
C ALA A 166 17.90 4.42 -7.56
N GLY A 167 17.51 3.29 -8.15
CA GLY A 167 16.29 3.19 -8.97
C GLY A 167 16.47 3.69 -10.41
N VAL A 168 15.54 3.31 -11.27
CA VAL A 168 15.41 3.82 -12.65
C VAL A 168 14.01 4.39 -12.79
N TYR A 169 13.88 5.54 -13.42
CA TYR A 169 12.59 6.23 -13.53
C TYR A 169 11.52 5.33 -14.17
N GLY A 170 10.41 5.13 -13.44
CA GLY A 170 9.27 4.31 -13.85
C GLY A 170 9.48 2.80 -13.77
N ASP A 171 10.63 2.31 -13.31
CA ASP A 171 10.91 0.88 -13.24
C ASP A 171 10.51 0.31 -11.88
N TYR A 172 9.37 -0.37 -11.88
CA TYR A 172 8.87 -1.11 -10.72
C TYR A 172 9.15 -2.61 -10.86
N GLU A 173 9.33 -3.08 -12.10
CA GLU A 173 9.51 -4.46 -12.49
C GLU A 173 10.77 -5.05 -11.87
N THR A 174 11.89 -4.33 -11.96
CA THR A 174 13.18 -4.76 -11.41
C THR A 174 13.15 -4.91 -9.89
N PRO A 175 12.78 -3.89 -9.10
CA PRO A 175 12.79 -4.03 -7.64
C PRO A 175 11.76 -5.04 -7.12
N THR A 176 10.56 -5.10 -7.70
CA THR A 176 9.53 -6.10 -7.31
C THR A 176 10.06 -7.52 -7.51
N LYS A 177 10.67 -7.78 -8.68
CA LYS A 177 11.28 -9.08 -8.97
C LYS A 177 12.43 -9.40 -8.03
N GLY A 178 13.29 -8.43 -7.73
CA GLY A 178 14.43 -8.61 -6.84
C GLY A 178 14.04 -8.97 -5.41
N VAL A 179 12.99 -8.32 -4.87
CA VAL A 179 12.42 -8.67 -3.56
C VAL A 179 11.90 -10.10 -3.56
N ARG A 180 11.17 -10.51 -4.60
CA ARG A 180 10.66 -11.88 -4.75
C ARG A 180 11.79 -12.91 -4.79
N GLU A 181 12.81 -12.68 -5.61
CA GLU A 181 13.96 -13.58 -5.73
C GLU A 181 14.74 -13.70 -4.41
N ALA A 182 14.71 -12.67 -3.57
CA ALA A 182 15.27 -12.66 -2.23
C ALA A 182 14.34 -13.23 -1.14
N GLY A 183 13.13 -13.71 -1.50
CA GLY A 183 12.18 -14.35 -0.58
C GLY A 183 11.33 -13.39 0.26
N GLY A 184 11.36 -12.09 -0.06
CA GLY A 184 10.58 -11.05 0.61
C GLY A 184 9.20 -10.81 -0.02
N ILE A 185 8.54 -9.78 0.49
CA ILE A 185 7.30 -9.25 -0.07
C ILE A 185 7.43 -7.74 -0.33
N SER A 186 6.68 -7.24 -1.30
CA SER A 186 6.65 -5.82 -1.66
C SER A 186 5.23 -5.28 -1.77
N MET A 187 5.09 -3.98 -1.49
CA MET A 187 3.85 -3.23 -1.68
C MET A 187 4.16 -2.00 -2.54
N LEU A 188 3.36 -1.76 -3.59
CA LEU A 188 3.53 -0.54 -4.40
C LEU A 188 3.13 0.68 -3.56
N ALA A 189 3.95 1.72 -3.55
CA ALA A 189 3.73 2.91 -2.74
C ALA A 189 3.26 4.08 -3.62
N HIS A 190 2.18 4.76 -3.19
CA HIS A 190 1.68 6.06 -3.68
C HIS A 190 1.85 6.26 -5.19
N VAL A 191 1.38 5.28 -5.97
CA VAL A 191 1.61 5.18 -7.43
C VAL A 191 1.00 6.34 -8.21
N GLY A 192 0.01 7.03 -7.65
CA GLY A 192 -0.54 8.29 -8.18
C GLY A 192 0.52 9.37 -8.38
N GLU A 193 1.57 9.40 -7.56
CA GLU A 193 2.68 10.32 -7.72
C GLU A 193 3.46 10.09 -9.01
N TYR A 194 3.67 8.83 -9.38
CA TYR A 194 4.29 8.47 -10.65
C TYR A 194 3.37 8.80 -11.84
N MET A 195 2.11 8.36 -11.78
CA MET A 195 1.18 8.46 -12.90
C MET A 195 0.89 9.91 -13.29
N TYR A 196 0.69 10.76 -12.28
CA TYR A 196 0.24 12.14 -12.46
C TYR A 196 1.29 13.17 -12.07
N ARG A 197 2.51 12.75 -11.71
CA ARG A 197 3.62 13.64 -11.30
C ARG A 197 3.18 14.60 -10.19
N MET A 198 2.53 14.04 -9.17
CA MET A 198 1.94 14.77 -8.03
C MET A 198 0.86 15.79 -8.43
N ASN A 199 0.19 15.59 -9.57
CA ASN A 199 -0.91 16.44 -10.05
C ASN A 199 -2.18 15.62 -10.35
N SER A 200 -2.64 14.88 -9.34
CA SER A 200 -3.80 13.98 -9.44
C SER A 200 -5.15 14.72 -9.41
N LYS A 201 -5.19 15.98 -8.96
CA LYS A 201 -6.43 16.75 -8.71
C LYS A 201 -7.38 16.80 -9.93
N ASP A 202 -6.85 17.03 -11.12
CA ASP A 202 -7.66 17.15 -12.35
C ASP A 202 -8.08 15.79 -12.94
N HIS A 203 -7.65 14.68 -12.33
CA HIS A 203 -7.89 13.30 -12.79
C HIS A 203 -8.78 12.50 -11.84
N VAL A 204 -9.24 13.10 -10.75
CA VAL A 204 -10.11 12.46 -9.76
C VAL A 204 -11.42 12.01 -10.40
N GLY A 205 -11.91 10.82 -10.03
CA GLY A 205 -13.18 10.28 -10.54
C GLY A 205 -13.14 9.85 -12.01
N GLN A 206 -11.95 9.73 -12.60
CA GLN A 206 -11.78 9.36 -14.01
C GLN A 206 -11.00 8.06 -14.14
N ASN A 207 -11.26 7.33 -15.22
CA ASN A 207 -10.47 6.15 -15.58
C ASN A 207 -8.99 6.52 -15.74
N VAL A 208 -8.13 5.66 -15.22
CA VAL A 208 -6.69 5.71 -15.48
C VAL A 208 -6.41 5.12 -16.86
N ASP A 209 -5.39 5.66 -17.53
CA ASP A 209 -4.92 5.13 -18.81
C ASP A 209 -4.60 3.62 -18.67
N ASP A 210 -5.11 2.83 -19.61
CA ASP A 210 -4.98 1.37 -19.61
C ASP A 210 -3.51 0.92 -19.60
N TYR A 211 -2.60 1.75 -20.12
CA TYR A 211 -1.16 1.56 -19.99
C TYR A 211 -0.73 1.36 -18.52
N TYR A 212 -1.15 2.23 -17.61
CA TYR A 212 -0.75 2.13 -16.19
C TYR A 212 -1.43 0.94 -15.52
N ALA A 213 -2.71 0.71 -15.81
CA ALA A 213 -3.42 -0.46 -15.29
C ALA A 213 -2.76 -1.77 -15.73
N ASN A 214 -2.34 -1.89 -17.01
CA ASN A 214 -1.59 -3.04 -17.50
C ASN A 214 -0.22 -3.17 -16.82
N LYS A 215 0.56 -2.08 -16.75
CA LYS A 215 1.89 -2.06 -16.12
C LYS A 215 1.84 -2.59 -14.69
N PHE A 216 0.95 -2.04 -13.87
CA PHE A 216 0.86 -2.44 -12.47
C PHE A 216 0.19 -3.80 -12.28
N ALA A 217 -0.80 -4.17 -13.10
CA ALA A 217 -1.34 -5.53 -13.08
C ALA A 217 -0.27 -6.59 -13.39
N ARG A 218 0.63 -6.33 -14.34
CA ARG A 218 1.77 -7.23 -14.63
C ARG A 218 2.65 -7.47 -13.41
N LEU A 219 2.93 -6.44 -12.61
CA LEU A 219 3.76 -6.60 -11.41
C LEU A 219 3.18 -7.65 -10.45
N PHE A 220 1.86 -7.64 -10.26
CA PHE A 220 1.18 -8.62 -9.41
C PHE A 220 1.13 -10.01 -10.04
N LEU A 221 0.86 -10.11 -11.34
CA LEU A 221 0.83 -11.39 -12.05
C LEU A 221 2.20 -12.07 -12.10
N ASP A 222 3.25 -11.31 -12.43
CA ASP A 222 4.62 -11.82 -12.59
C ASP A 222 5.30 -12.12 -11.25
N ASN A 223 4.80 -11.54 -10.16
CA ASN A 223 5.33 -11.70 -8.80
C ASN A 223 4.24 -12.14 -7.81
N ALA A 224 3.29 -12.97 -8.27
CA ALA A 224 2.22 -13.50 -7.44
C ALA A 224 2.77 -14.14 -6.15
N GLY A 225 2.15 -13.80 -5.02
CA GLY A 225 2.60 -14.23 -3.69
C GLY A 225 3.77 -13.45 -3.09
N SER A 226 4.35 -12.47 -3.81
CA SER A 226 5.42 -11.61 -3.28
C SER A 226 5.12 -10.12 -3.44
N SER A 227 4.60 -9.68 -4.60
CA SER A 227 3.99 -8.35 -4.69
C SER A 227 2.57 -8.45 -4.15
N VAL A 228 2.38 -8.07 -2.89
CA VAL A 228 1.14 -8.38 -2.15
C VAL A 228 0.02 -7.38 -2.41
N GLY A 229 0.34 -6.17 -2.88
CA GLY A 229 -0.69 -5.16 -3.13
C GLY A 229 -0.13 -3.76 -3.34
N MET A 230 -1.00 -2.76 -3.17
CA MET A 230 -0.66 -1.35 -3.34
C MET A 230 -1.28 -0.45 -2.28
N GLY A 231 -0.60 0.66 -2.00
CA GLY A 231 -1.20 1.81 -1.34
C GLY A 231 -2.32 2.40 -2.16
N ILE A 232 -3.53 2.41 -1.62
CA ILE A 232 -4.68 3.07 -2.25
C ILE A 232 -4.93 4.47 -1.67
N ASN A 233 -4.38 4.77 -0.49
CA ASN A 233 -4.48 6.07 0.17
C ASN A 233 -3.22 6.26 1.02
N SER A 234 -2.57 7.41 0.87
CA SER A 234 -1.44 7.76 1.73
C SER A 234 -1.50 9.19 2.23
N SER A 235 -0.90 9.44 3.41
CA SER A 235 -0.75 10.78 3.98
C SER A 235 -2.08 11.56 3.98
N ARG A 236 -2.14 12.74 3.33
CA ARG A 236 -3.33 13.59 3.20
C ARG A 236 -4.22 13.23 1.99
N ASP A 237 -3.94 12.11 1.34
CA ASP A 237 -4.55 11.62 0.11
C ASP A 237 -4.36 12.53 -1.11
N GLU A 238 -3.58 13.60 -0.99
CA GLU A 238 -3.51 14.62 -2.04
C GLU A 238 -2.90 14.12 -3.35
N ASN A 239 -2.00 13.14 -3.28
CA ASN A 239 -1.36 12.56 -4.45
C ASN A 239 -1.90 11.18 -4.82
N THR A 240 -2.62 10.50 -3.91
CA THR A 240 -3.14 9.13 -4.09
C THR A 240 -4.64 9.06 -4.34
N ARG A 241 -5.36 10.19 -4.36
CA ARG A 241 -6.81 10.28 -4.59
C ARG A 241 -7.37 9.53 -5.82
N CYS A 242 -6.53 9.24 -6.81
CA CYS A 242 -6.90 8.48 -8.01
C CYS A 242 -6.59 6.98 -7.90
N ASP A 243 -5.87 6.56 -6.86
CA ASP A 243 -5.29 5.21 -6.78
C ASP A 243 -6.36 4.15 -6.52
N ARG A 244 -7.55 4.52 -6.01
CA ARG A 244 -8.69 3.59 -5.88
C ARG A 244 -9.23 3.15 -7.23
N ILE A 245 -9.36 4.07 -8.19
CA ILE A 245 -9.80 3.74 -9.55
C ILE A 245 -8.74 2.91 -10.27
N LEU A 246 -7.44 3.26 -10.10
CA LEU A 246 -6.37 2.42 -10.61
C LEU A 246 -6.47 1.00 -10.03
N TYR A 247 -6.66 0.88 -8.71
CA TYR A 247 -6.79 -0.39 -8.03
C TYR A 247 -7.95 -1.22 -8.58
N ASP A 248 -9.11 -0.60 -8.80
CA ASP A 248 -10.25 -1.24 -9.46
C ASP A 248 -9.92 -1.76 -10.87
N GLN A 249 -9.23 -0.95 -11.69
CA GLN A 249 -8.81 -1.38 -13.03
C GLN A 249 -7.76 -2.49 -13.00
N ILE A 250 -6.90 -2.53 -11.97
CA ILE A 250 -5.96 -3.62 -11.73
C ILE A 250 -6.71 -4.89 -11.31
N LEU A 251 -7.70 -4.81 -10.44
CA LEU A 251 -8.53 -5.95 -10.04
C LEU A 251 -9.25 -6.56 -11.24
N GLN A 252 -9.77 -5.73 -12.14
CA GLN A 252 -10.39 -6.17 -13.41
C GLN A 252 -9.43 -6.96 -14.32
N LYS A 253 -8.12 -6.78 -14.16
CA LYS A 253 -7.08 -7.48 -14.93
C LYS A 253 -6.49 -8.67 -14.20
N THR A 254 -6.39 -8.60 -12.87
CA THR A 254 -5.69 -9.61 -12.06
C THR A 254 -6.60 -10.73 -11.58
N ILE A 255 -7.83 -10.43 -11.17
CA ILE A 255 -8.79 -11.43 -10.66
C ILE A 255 -9.09 -12.51 -11.72
N PRO A 256 -9.39 -12.18 -12.99
CA PRO A 256 -9.63 -13.20 -14.02
C PRO A 256 -8.40 -14.09 -14.29
N ASN A 257 -7.20 -13.62 -13.91
CA ASN A 257 -5.94 -14.35 -14.03
C ASN A 257 -5.52 -15.03 -12.72
N GLY A 258 -6.41 -15.11 -11.72
CA GLY A 258 -6.21 -15.86 -10.49
C GLY A 258 -5.34 -15.17 -9.43
N VAL A 259 -5.15 -13.86 -9.53
CA VAL A 259 -4.37 -13.08 -8.55
C VAL A 259 -5.24 -11.95 -7.99
N VAL A 260 -5.23 -11.77 -6.67
CA VAL A 260 -5.94 -10.68 -5.99
C VAL A 260 -4.91 -9.85 -5.22
N PRO A 261 -4.51 -8.68 -5.72
CA PRO A 261 -3.68 -7.75 -4.96
C PRO A 261 -4.49 -7.06 -3.86
N TRP A 262 -3.86 -6.79 -2.72
CA TRP A 262 -4.50 -6.20 -1.55
C TRP A 262 -4.35 -4.67 -1.50
N ALA A 263 -5.31 -4.01 -0.85
CA ALA A 263 -5.33 -2.59 -0.59
C ALA A 263 -4.67 -2.28 0.76
N PHE A 264 -3.75 -1.31 0.75
CA PHE A 264 -3.07 -0.80 1.93
C PHE A 264 -3.25 0.71 2.07
N SER A 265 -3.12 1.20 3.30
CA SER A 265 -2.97 2.63 3.60
C SER A 265 -1.78 2.85 4.51
N PHE A 266 -1.12 4.00 4.35
CA PHE A 266 0.10 4.32 5.08
C PHE A 266 0.39 5.80 5.09
N ALA A 267 1.20 6.27 6.03
CA ALA A 267 1.33 7.69 6.27
C ALA A 267 2.46 8.35 5.47
N ASP A 268 3.44 7.56 5.01
CA ASP A 268 4.63 8.07 4.31
C ASP A 268 5.31 9.18 5.14
N SER A 269 5.48 8.86 6.42
CA SER A 269 5.69 9.90 7.42
C SER A 269 7.13 10.38 7.45
N HIS A 270 7.31 11.65 7.12
CA HIS A 270 8.59 12.33 7.22
C HIS A 270 8.68 13.23 8.47
N SER A 271 7.55 13.54 9.12
CA SER A 271 7.45 14.47 10.25
C SER A 271 6.48 13.99 11.34
N VAL A 272 6.51 14.63 12.52
CA VAL A 272 5.62 14.32 13.65
C VAL A 272 4.15 14.27 13.25
N GLN A 273 3.66 15.26 12.50
CA GLN A 273 2.23 15.36 12.18
C GLN A 273 1.78 14.27 11.20
N SER A 274 2.70 13.75 10.37
CA SER A 274 2.36 12.78 9.32
C SER A 274 2.28 11.34 9.80
N VAL A 275 2.80 10.98 10.99
CA VAL A 275 2.96 9.57 11.43
C VAL A 275 1.66 8.76 11.57
N ASN A 276 0.52 9.44 11.68
CA ASN A 276 -0.77 8.78 11.89
C ASN A 276 -1.85 9.42 11.03
N TYR A 277 -1.51 9.88 9.82
CA TYR A 277 -2.53 10.27 8.85
C TYR A 277 -3.24 9.08 8.22
N ALA A 278 -2.51 7.97 8.01
CA ALA A 278 -3.02 6.74 7.42
C ALA A 278 -2.19 5.54 7.88
N TYR A 279 -2.83 4.38 7.94
CA TYR A 279 -2.23 3.13 8.44
C TYR A 279 -3.03 1.92 7.97
N THR A 280 -2.48 0.73 8.18
CA THR A 280 -3.17 -0.53 7.88
C THR A 280 -3.50 -1.24 9.20
N MET A 281 -4.73 -1.74 9.33
CA MET A 281 -5.14 -2.57 10.46
C MET A 281 -5.07 -4.04 10.03
N LEU A 282 -4.10 -4.79 10.57
CA LEU A 282 -3.93 -6.22 10.29
C LEU A 282 -4.77 -7.05 11.27
N MET A 283 -5.44 -8.08 10.79
CA MET A 283 -6.12 -9.07 11.63
C MET A 283 -5.16 -10.23 11.87
N MET A 284 -4.82 -10.51 13.14
CA MET A 284 -3.84 -11.53 13.52
C MET A 284 -4.27 -12.31 14.75
N ASP A 285 -3.99 -13.61 14.77
CA ASP A 285 -4.18 -14.50 15.93
C ASP A 285 -3.21 -14.18 17.08
N ASP A 286 -1.95 -13.88 16.76
CA ASP A 286 -0.95 -13.42 17.71
C ASP A 286 0.00 -12.36 17.12
N LEU A 287 0.52 -11.51 18.00
CA LEU A 287 1.39 -10.39 17.64
C LEU A 287 2.81 -10.88 17.34
N THR A 288 3.05 -11.34 16.10
CA THR A 288 4.36 -11.78 15.62
C THR A 288 4.64 -11.26 14.21
N ASN A 289 5.92 -11.11 13.86
CA ASN A 289 6.34 -10.74 12.51
C ASN A 289 5.93 -11.77 11.44
N ASP A 290 5.81 -13.05 11.82
CA ASP A 290 5.31 -14.10 10.93
C ASP A 290 3.84 -13.85 10.57
N ASN A 291 3.02 -13.43 11.53
CA ASN A 291 1.62 -13.10 11.23
C ASN A 291 1.47 -11.74 10.55
N VAL A 292 2.35 -10.77 10.81
CA VAL A 292 2.39 -9.53 10.01
C VAL A 292 2.57 -9.89 8.54
N ARG A 293 3.54 -10.75 8.22
CA ARG A 293 3.77 -11.24 6.87
C ARG A 293 2.55 -11.97 6.31
N LYS A 294 1.98 -12.93 7.04
CA LYS A 294 0.80 -13.69 6.57
C LYS A 294 -0.39 -12.79 6.32
N SER A 295 -0.70 -11.83 7.19
CA SER A 295 -1.83 -10.93 7.02
C SER A 295 -1.64 -10.03 5.81
N MET A 296 -0.41 -9.59 5.53
CA MET A 296 -0.09 -8.88 4.28
C MET A 296 -0.22 -9.77 3.04
N GLU A 297 0.23 -11.03 3.10
CA GLU A 297 0.15 -11.97 1.96
C GLU A 297 -1.29 -12.42 1.66
N ASN A 298 -2.16 -12.51 2.67
CA ASN A 298 -3.52 -13.06 2.55
C ASN A 298 -4.63 -11.99 2.57
N GLY A 299 -4.29 -10.71 2.71
CA GLY A 299 -5.28 -9.64 2.73
C GLY A 299 -6.12 -9.61 4.01
N TRP A 300 -5.61 -10.14 5.13
CA TRP A 300 -6.30 -10.07 6.43
C TRP A 300 -6.10 -8.69 7.03
N ALA A 301 -6.62 -7.67 6.36
CA ALA A 301 -6.32 -6.28 6.68
C ALA A 301 -7.42 -5.32 6.24
N PHE A 302 -7.43 -4.15 6.89
CA PHE A 302 -8.19 -2.98 6.47
C PHE A 302 -7.25 -1.81 6.24
N ALA A 303 -7.49 -1.06 5.17
CA ALA A 303 -6.76 0.18 4.88
C ALA A 303 -7.49 1.34 5.57
N VAL A 304 -6.80 2.13 6.39
CA VAL A 304 -7.42 3.18 7.22
C VAL A 304 -6.74 4.52 6.98
N SER A 305 -7.53 5.59 6.90
CA SER A 305 -7.02 6.96 6.76
C SER A 305 -7.92 7.96 7.47
N HIS A 306 -7.33 9.04 7.98
CA HIS A 306 -8.08 10.18 8.47
C HIS A 306 -8.63 11.05 7.33
N PHE A 307 -8.08 10.91 6.13
CA PHE A 307 -8.39 11.76 4.99
C PHE A 307 -8.76 10.93 3.76
N SER A 308 -9.76 11.42 3.04
CA SER A 308 -10.02 10.99 1.69
C SER A 308 -10.65 12.13 0.91
N ASN A 309 -10.12 12.38 -0.28
CA ASN A 309 -10.69 13.27 -1.28
C ASN A 309 -10.90 12.53 -2.62
N GLY A 310 -11.06 11.19 -2.53
CA GLY A 310 -11.36 10.33 -3.67
C GLY A 310 -12.80 10.46 -4.14
N VAL A 311 -13.00 10.11 -5.40
CA VAL A 311 -14.30 10.06 -6.07
C VAL A 311 -14.35 8.80 -6.91
N GLU A 312 -15.45 8.06 -6.81
CA GLU A 312 -15.68 6.86 -7.62
C GLU A 312 -16.09 7.24 -9.06
N LEU A 313 -16.04 6.30 -10.01
CA LEU A 313 -16.23 6.58 -11.45
C LEU A 313 -17.59 7.19 -11.80
N ASN A 314 -18.61 6.96 -10.97
CA ASN A 314 -19.94 7.55 -11.13
C ASN A 314 -20.08 8.93 -10.46
N GLY A 315 -18.97 9.55 -10.07
CA GLY A 315 -18.92 10.92 -9.53
C GLY A 315 -19.27 11.03 -8.06
N MET A 316 -19.41 9.91 -7.34
CA MET A 316 -19.72 9.92 -5.92
C MET A 316 -18.43 10.05 -5.08
N GLU A 317 -18.34 11.14 -4.32
CA GLU A 317 -17.25 11.38 -3.35
C GLU A 317 -17.21 10.27 -2.29
N GLU A 318 -16.01 9.81 -1.91
CA GLU A 318 -15.82 8.83 -0.82
C GLU A 318 -16.29 9.41 0.52
N ILE A 319 -15.94 10.67 0.81
CA ILE A 319 -16.43 11.44 1.96
C ILE A 319 -17.21 12.66 1.43
N PRO A 320 -18.55 12.55 1.25
CA PRO A 320 -19.40 13.66 0.86
C PRO A 320 -19.20 14.92 1.71
N GLY A 321 -18.88 16.03 1.04
CA GLY A 321 -18.66 17.32 1.70
C GLY A 321 -17.32 17.44 2.41
N PHE A 322 -16.31 16.67 1.97
CA PHE A 322 -14.94 16.82 2.45
C PHE A 322 -14.48 18.29 2.42
N VAL A 323 -13.91 18.74 3.54
CA VAL A 323 -13.42 20.11 3.71
C VAL A 323 -11.90 20.09 3.60
N GLU A 324 -11.35 20.61 2.50
CA GLU A 324 -9.90 20.59 2.21
C GLU A 324 -9.06 21.08 3.40
N GLN A 325 -9.51 22.10 4.14
CA GLN A 325 -8.78 22.64 5.29
C GLN A 325 -8.59 21.64 6.43
N LYS A 326 -9.40 20.58 6.51
CA LYS A 326 -9.29 19.56 7.56
C LYS A 326 -7.95 18.82 7.51
N VAL A 327 -7.30 18.73 6.35
CA VAL A 327 -5.97 18.11 6.22
C VAL A 327 -4.86 18.86 6.96
N HIS A 328 -5.13 20.10 7.35
CA HIS A 328 -4.22 20.95 8.13
C HIS A 328 -4.56 20.98 9.62
N ASP A 329 -5.50 20.16 10.08
CA ASP A 329 -5.77 20.00 11.50
C ASP A 329 -4.57 19.33 12.18
N GLU A 330 -3.86 20.11 13.00
CA GLU A 330 -2.66 19.69 13.72
C GLU A 330 -2.94 18.77 14.90
N GLN A 331 -4.20 18.41 15.19
CA GLN A 331 -4.58 17.51 16.27
C GLN A 331 -5.27 16.24 15.76
N LEU A 332 -5.71 16.20 14.49
CA LEU A 332 -6.44 15.06 13.97
C LEU A 332 -5.64 13.74 14.03
N TYR A 333 -4.33 13.80 13.72
CA TYR A 333 -3.46 12.63 13.77
C TYR A 333 -3.25 12.07 15.20
N LEU A 334 -3.66 12.79 16.24
CA LEU A 334 -3.61 12.30 17.63
C LEU A 334 -4.85 11.48 18.01
N LEU A 335 -5.88 11.46 17.16
CA LEU A 335 -7.10 10.74 17.42
C LEU A 335 -6.96 9.25 17.08
N ASP A 336 -7.58 8.41 17.90
CA ASP A 336 -7.58 6.95 17.75
C ASP A 336 -9.01 6.40 17.61
N ASN A 337 -9.84 7.14 16.86
CA ASN A 337 -11.27 6.87 16.68
C ASN A 337 -11.70 6.99 15.21
N THR A 338 -10.83 6.58 14.30
CA THR A 338 -11.23 6.35 12.90
C THR A 338 -12.33 5.28 12.84
N PRO A 339 -13.11 5.25 11.75
CA PRO A 339 -13.97 4.11 11.47
C PRO A 339 -13.20 2.80 11.50
N MET A 340 -13.81 1.75 12.05
CA MET A 340 -13.19 0.42 12.05
C MET A 340 -14.26 -0.66 11.94
N VAL A 341 -13.99 -1.66 11.10
CA VAL A 341 -14.79 -2.89 10.99
C VAL A 341 -14.40 -3.84 12.12
N THR A 342 -15.38 -4.39 12.82
CA THR A 342 -15.17 -5.31 13.95
C THR A 342 -15.68 -6.72 13.68
N ARG A 343 -16.55 -6.90 12.68
CA ARG A 343 -17.03 -8.22 12.24
C ARG A 343 -17.50 -8.17 10.80
N ILE A 344 -17.27 -9.26 10.07
CA ILE A 344 -17.89 -9.53 8.77
C ILE A 344 -18.51 -10.93 8.83
N ASP A 345 -19.75 -11.04 8.36
CA ASP A 345 -20.46 -12.31 8.21
C ASP A 345 -20.98 -12.43 6.77
N VAL A 346 -20.56 -13.48 6.07
CA VAL A 346 -20.91 -13.73 4.66
C VAL A 346 -21.82 -14.95 4.56
N ASP A 347 -23.07 -14.72 4.16
CA ASP A 347 -24.04 -15.76 3.86
C ASP A 347 -24.08 -15.97 2.33
N ASN A 348 -23.25 -16.91 1.87
CA ASN A 348 -23.14 -17.28 0.45
C ASN A 348 -24.44 -17.83 -0.14
N ASP A 349 -25.29 -18.48 0.67
CA ASP A 349 -26.55 -19.04 0.17
C ASP A 349 -27.58 -17.95 -0.13
N LYS A 350 -27.53 -16.84 0.60
CA LYS A 350 -28.41 -15.69 0.39
C LYS A 350 -27.77 -14.55 -0.40
N GLY A 351 -26.47 -14.61 -0.68
CA GLY A 351 -25.73 -13.50 -1.29
C GLY A 351 -25.71 -12.26 -0.39
N ILE A 352 -25.57 -12.47 0.93
CA ILE A 352 -25.61 -11.39 1.93
C ILE A 352 -24.23 -11.21 2.55
N ILE A 353 -23.80 -9.96 2.69
CA ILE A 353 -22.62 -9.55 3.46
C ILE A 353 -23.07 -8.61 4.56
N LYS A 354 -22.85 -9.00 5.82
CA LYS A 354 -23.12 -8.16 6.99
C LYS A 354 -21.83 -7.65 7.58
N ILE A 355 -21.86 -6.40 8.03
CA ILE A 355 -20.73 -5.75 8.68
C ILE A 355 -21.16 -5.18 10.01
N GLU A 356 -20.30 -5.32 11.01
CA GLU A 356 -20.37 -4.60 12.27
C GLU A 356 -19.10 -3.75 12.40
N GLY A 357 -19.21 -2.60 13.06
CA GLY A 357 -18.07 -1.72 13.26
C GLY A 357 -18.33 -0.59 14.24
N THR A 358 -17.31 0.24 14.41
CA THR A 358 -17.31 1.39 15.32
C THR A 358 -16.96 2.67 14.59
N ASN A 359 -17.38 3.81 15.14
CA ASN A 359 -17.04 5.16 14.69
C ASN A 359 -17.40 5.46 13.22
N PHE A 360 -18.43 4.80 12.68
CA PHE A 360 -18.92 5.07 11.33
C PHE A 360 -20.41 5.39 11.33
N ASN A 361 -20.81 6.25 10.39
CA ASN A 361 -22.19 6.67 10.19
C ASN A 361 -22.66 6.46 8.74
N ARG A 362 -21.76 5.95 7.88
CA ARG A 362 -22.01 5.67 6.47
C ARG A 362 -21.17 4.47 6.01
N ILE A 363 -21.75 3.66 5.14
CA ILE A 363 -21.03 2.66 4.33
C ILE A 363 -21.29 2.92 2.85
N THR A 364 -20.29 2.68 2.02
CA THR A 364 -20.42 2.69 0.57
C THR A 364 -19.86 1.38 0.00
N TRP A 365 -20.65 0.74 -0.85
CA TRP A 365 -20.32 -0.48 -1.58
C TRP A 365 -19.96 -0.12 -3.02
N VAL A 366 -18.88 -0.69 -3.53
CA VAL A 366 -18.32 -0.38 -4.84
C VAL A 366 -18.03 -1.65 -5.61
N SER A 367 -18.39 -1.67 -6.88
CA SER A 367 -18.04 -2.72 -7.84
C SER A 367 -17.70 -2.07 -9.18
N ASN A 368 -16.67 -2.58 -9.86
CA ASN A 368 -16.17 -2.03 -11.13
C ASN A 368 -15.91 -0.51 -11.10
N GLY A 369 -15.41 -0.01 -9.96
CA GLY A 369 -15.13 1.41 -9.71
C GLY A 369 -16.35 2.32 -9.59
N ASN A 370 -17.57 1.77 -9.56
CA ASN A 370 -18.80 2.53 -9.35
C ASN A 370 -19.41 2.22 -7.99
N VAL A 371 -19.92 3.23 -7.30
CA VAL A 371 -20.79 3.01 -6.14
C VAL A 371 -22.04 2.27 -6.57
N ILE A 372 -22.28 1.10 -5.99
CA ILE A 372 -23.50 0.31 -6.23
C ILE A 372 -24.54 0.51 -5.13
N LEU A 373 -24.12 0.88 -3.91
CA LEU A 373 -25.02 1.17 -2.80
C LEU A 373 -24.32 2.09 -1.80
N ARG A 374 -25.05 3.05 -1.25
CA ARG A 374 -24.60 3.88 -0.13
C ARG A 374 -25.70 3.96 0.91
N GLU A 375 -25.33 3.73 2.15
CA GLU A 375 -26.22 3.86 3.31
C GLU A 375 -25.64 4.90 4.27
N GLU A 376 -26.49 5.77 4.79
CA GLU A 376 -26.11 6.90 5.65
C GLU A 376 -26.96 6.93 6.92
N ASN A 377 -26.51 7.71 7.91
CA ASN A 377 -27.15 7.87 9.21
C ASN A 377 -27.20 6.55 10.02
N ILE A 378 -26.19 5.71 9.85
CA ILE A 378 -26.02 4.48 10.62
C ILE A 378 -25.64 4.87 12.05
N THR A 379 -26.35 4.32 13.03
CA THR A 379 -26.17 4.66 14.45
C THR A 379 -26.02 3.44 15.36
N ASP A 380 -26.36 2.24 14.88
CA ASP A 380 -26.24 0.99 15.61
C ASP A 380 -24.95 0.22 15.31
N GLY A 381 -24.09 0.77 14.43
CA GLY A 381 -22.81 0.17 14.06
C GLY A 381 -22.93 -1.02 13.11
N THR A 382 -24.06 -1.19 12.43
CA THR A 382 -24.29 -2.32 11.52
C THR A 382 -24.69 -1.89 10.12
N ALA A 383 -24.31 -2.67 9.11
CA ALA A 383 -24.84 -2.54 7.75
C ALA A 383 -24.94 -3.90 7.05
N THR A 384 -25.73 -3.98 5.98
CA THR A 384 -25.94 -5.24 5.26
C THR A 384 -26.11 -4.99 3.77
N LEU A 385 -25.26 -5.62 2.96
CA LEU A 385 -25.48 -5.74 1.53
C LEU A 385 -26.23 -7.03 1.22
N ASP A 386 -27.29 -6.92 0.44
CA ASP A 386 -27.94 -8.03 -0.26
C ASP A 386 -27.67 -7.84 -1.76
N LEU A 387 -26.95 -8.79 -2.36
CA LEU A 387 -26.56 -8.73 -3.78
C LEU A 387 -27.75 -8.81 -4.75
N TYR A 388 -28.94 -9.19 -4.26
CA TYR A 388 -30.19 -9.28 -5.02
C TYR A 388 -31.13 -8.09 -4.78
N ASN A 389 -30.67 -7.08 -4.04
CA ASN A 389 -31.49 -5.93 -3.70
C ASN A 389 -31.81 -5.07 -4.94
N ASP A 390 -33.09 -4.79 -5.17
CA ASP A 390 -33.56 -3.94 -6.28
C ASP A 390 -33.10 -2.47 -6.17
N LYS A 391 -32.53 -2.06 -5.03
CA LYS A 391 -32.01 -0.71 -4.79
C LYS A 391 -30.57 -0.51 -5.23
N LEU A 392 -29.88 -1.56 -5.70
CA LEU A 392 -28.53 -1.42 -6.22
C LEU A 392 -28.53 -0.49 -7.44
N LEU A 393 -27.60 0.47 -7.45
CA LEU A 393 -27.42 1.45 -8.53
C LEU A 393 -26.87 0.80 -9.80
N ASP A 394 -26.09 -0.26 -9.63
CA ASP A 394 -25.57 -1.11 -10.69
C ASP A 394 -25.42 -2.54 -10.15
N ASP A 395 -25.41 -3.52 -11.04
CA ASP A 395 -25.24 -4.90 -10.62
C ASP A 395 -23.76 -5.21 -10.38
N PRO A 396 -23.41 -5.84 -9.25
CA PRO A 396 -22.02 -6.15 -8.97
C PRO A 396 -21.51 -7.29 -9.87
N TYR A 397 -20.25 -7.17 -10.30
CA TYR A 397 -19.59 -8.19 -11.11
C TYR A 397 -18.10 -8.26 -10.78
N LEU A 398 -17.51 -9.46 -10.87
CA LEU A 398 -16.10 -9.80 -10.64
C LEU A 398 -15.59 -9.59 -9.21
N TYR A 399 -15.89 -8.44 -8.61
CA TYR A 399 -15.55 -8.15 -7.24
C TYR A 399 -16.48 -7.10 -6.63
N LEU A 400 -16.41 -7.02 -5.31
CA LEU A 400 -17.05 -6.02 -4.49
C LEU A 400 -16.04 -5.55 -3.44
N ARG A 401 -15.95 -4.24 -3.22
CA ARG A 401 -15.26 -3.67 -2.05
C ARG A 401 -16.19 -2.72 -1.33
N PHE A 402 -15.91 -2.42 -0.07
CA PHE A 402 -16.63 -1.38 0.64
C PHE A 402 -15.69 -0.49 1.43
N TYR A 403 -16.20 0.66 1.84
CA TYR A 403 -15.59 1.48 2.86
C TYR A 403 -16.64 2.08 3.78
N ILE A 404 -16.27 2.20 5.05
CA ILE A 404 -17.05 2.89 6.07
C ILE A 404 -16.42 4.24 6.37
N THR A 405 -17.24 5.26 6.56
CA THR A 405 -16.80 6.63 6.89
C THR A 405 -17.46 7.11 8.16
N GLY A 406 -16.73 7.96 8.88
CA GLY A 406 -17.22 8.63 10.08
C GLY A 406 -16.48 9.94 10.30
N ASP A 407 -16.66 10.53 11.47
CA ASP A 407 -16.22 11.91 11.73
C ASP A 407 -14.72 12.10 11.58
N ASN A 408 -13.92 11.07 11.83
CA ASN A 408 -12.46 11.16 11.88
C ASN A 408 -11.74 10.36 10.80
N GLY A 409 -12.44 9.84 9.79
CA GLY A 409 -11.75 9.18 8.68
C GLY A 409 -12.60 8.19 7.89
N ILE A 410 -11.90 7.22 7.31
CA ILE A 410 -12.40 6.19 6.42
C ILE A 410 -11.63 4.88 6.68
N CYS A 411 -12.33 3.75 6.54
CA CYS A 411 -11.77 2.40 6.60
C CYS A 411 -12.25 1.61 5.38
N TYR A 412 -11.32 1.14 4.56
CA TYR A 412 -11.54 0.37 3.33
C TYR A 412 -11.37 -1.13 3.58
N SER A 413 -12.24 -1.95 3.00
CA SER A 413 -12.10 -3.41 2.97
C SER A 413 -11.17 -3.87 1.85
N GLN A 414 -10.70 -5.11 1.96
CA GLN A 414 -10.21 -5.88 0.81
C GLN A 414 -11.38 -6.24 -0.14
N PRO A 415 -11.09 -6.56 -1.42
CA PRO A 415 -12.11 -6.97 -2.37
C PRO A 415 -12.59 -8.40 -2.10
N PHE A 416 -13.90 -8.57 -2.04
CA PHE A 416 -14.59 -9.84 -2.15
C PHE A 416 -14.65 -10.22 -3.63
N VAL A 417 -14.12 -11.38 -4.00
CA VAL A 417 -14.24 -11.87 -5.37
C VAL A 417 -15.63 -12.45 -5.58
N LEU A 418 -16.28 -12.04 -6.66
CA LEU A 418 -17.61 -12.49 -7.03
C LEU A 418 -17.53 -13.38 -8.27
N ASN A 419 -18.16 -14.54 -8.19
CA ASN A 419 -18.48 -15.36 -9.35
C ASN A 419 -19.99 -15.64 -9.41
N VAL A 420 -20.48 -16.04 -10.58
CA VAL A 420 -21.85 -16.55 -10.75
C VAL A 420 -21.78 -18.07 -10.86
N GLU A 421 -22.63 -18.78 -10.11
CA GLU A 421 -22.67 -20.23 -10.11
C GLU A 421 -22.92 -20.78 -11.53
N GLY A 422 -22.02 -21.64 -12.00
CA GLY A 422 -22.07 -22.19 -13.35
C GLY A 422 -21.40 -21.33 -14.42
N GLU A 423 -20.90 -20.15 -14.07
CA GLU A 423 -20.10 -19.31 -14.95
C GLU A 423 -18.60 -19.47 -14.66
N GLU A 424 -17.80 -19.47 -15.72
CA GLU A 424 -16.35 -19.37 -15.65
C GLU A 424 -15.94 -17.92 -15.96
N ILE A 425 -15.04 -17.36 -15.15
CA ILE A 425 -14.42 -16.07 -15.45
C ILE A 425 -13.25 -16.35 -16.40
N PRO A 426 -13.33 -16.00 -17.69
CA PRO A 426 -12.24 -16.27 -18.62
C PRO A 426 -11.04 -15.38 -18.28
N PRO A 427 -9.80 -15.90 -18.37
CA PRO A 427 -8.61 -15.08 -18.24
C PRO A 427 -8.63 -13.93 -19.26
N VAL A 428 -8.19 -12.75 -18.82
CA VAL A 428 -8.07 -11.57 -19.68
C VAL A 428 -6.62 -11.35 -20.08
N GLU A 429 -6.39 -10.89 -21.30
CA GLU A 429 -5.05 -10.53 -21.75
C GLU A 429 -4.57 -9.27 -21.02
N VAL A 430 -3.40 -9.37 -20.39
CA VAL A 430 -2.70 -8.23 -19.78
C VAL A 430 -1.35 -8.10 -20.49
N PRO A 431 -1.23 -7.20 -21.47
CA PRO A 431 -0.03 -7.07 -22.27
C PRO A 431 1.15 -6.53 -21.44
N GLU A 432 2.36 -6.96 -21.78
CA GLU A 432 3.58 -6.36 -21.24
C GLU A 432 3.72 -4.91 -21.69
N THR A 433 4.19 -4.04 -20.80
CA THR A 433 4.49 -2.65 -21.11
C THR A 433 5.99 -2.48 -21.40
N HIS A 434 6.35 -2.27 -22.66
CA HIS A 434 7.72 -1.90 -23.05
C HIS A 434 7.86 -0.39 -23.15
N ASP A 435 7.99 0.24 -22.00
CA ASP A 435 7.97 1.69 -21.84
C ASP A 435 9.37 2.33 -21.78
N ILE A 436 9.41 3.61 -21.45
CA ILE A 436 10.65 4.35 -21.24
C ILE A 436 11.50 3.72 -20.12
N SER A 437 10.88 3.16 -19.08
CA SER A 437 11.61 2.56 -17.96
C SER A 437 12.37 1.30 -18.40
N THR A 438 11.76 0.51 -19.29
CA THR A 438 12.40 -0.67 -19.91
C THR A 438 13.64 -0.27 -20.70
N PHE A 439 13.51 0.77 -21.55
CA PHE A 439 14.65 1.31 -22.31
C PHE A 439 15.75 1.85 -21.38
N LEU A 440 15.38 2.67 -20.39
CA LEU A 440 16.31 3.27 -19.44
C LEU A 440 17.04 2.20 -18.62
N ARG A 441 16.36 1.13 -18.21
CA ARG A 441 16.96 0.00 -17.50
C ARG A 441 17.96 -0.75 -18.37
N GLY A 442 17.61 -1.03 -19.63
CA GLY A 442 18.53 -1.63 -20.59
C GLY A 442 19.77 -0.77 -20.82
N PHE A 443 19.57 0.54 -21.02
CA PHE A 443 20.65 1.51 -21.18
C PHE A 443 21.56 1.60 -19.95
N ALA A 444 20.98 1.67 -18.75
CA ALA A 444 21.72 1.69 -17.50
C ALA A 444 22.56 0.41 -17.33
N THR A 445 21.99 -0.75 -17.65
CA THR A 445 22.67 -2.05 -17.56
C THR A 445 23.87 -2.13 -18.50
N VAL A 446 23.70 -1.75 -19.77
CA VAL A 446 24.80 -1.74 -20.75
C VAL A 446 25.87 -0.73 -20.38
N THR A 447 25.46 0.47 -19.94
CA THR A 447 26.39 1.53 -19.53
C THR A 447 27.21 1.10 -18.30
N ASP A 448 26.56 0.49 -17.30
CA ASP A 448 27.26 -0.03 -16.14
C ASP A 448 28.28 -1.09 -16.57
N TRP A 449 27.87 -2.07 -17.38
CA TRP A 449 28.75 -3.15 -17.81
C TRP A 449 29.96 -2.69 -18.63
N LEU A 450 29.78 -1.74 -19.55
CA LEU A 450 30.84 -1.24 -20.42
C LEU A 450 31.80 -0.27 -19.72
N PHE A 451 31.29 0.59 -18.82
CA PHE A 451 32.05 1.75 -18.34
C PHE A 451 32.27 1.80 -16.83
N PHE A 452 31.38 1.20 -16.04
CA PHE A 452 31.36 1.41 -14.58
C PHE A 452 31.70 0.17 -13.76
N ARG A 453 31.19 -1.01 -14.16
CA ARG A 453 31.29 -2.26 -13.42
C ARG A 453 32.73 -2.70 -13.17
N PHE A 454 33.63 -2.42 -14.11
CA PHE A 454 35.04 -2.80 -14.03
C PHE A 454 35.98 -1.61 -13.79
N ASN A 455 35.44 -0.47 -13.32
CA ASN A 455 36.21 0.76 -13.12
C ASN A 455 36.49 1.02 -11.63
N PRO A 456 37.75 0.91 -11.17
CA PRO A 456 38.11 1.14 -9.77
C PRO A 456 37.76 2.53 -9.22
N ILE A 457 37.72 3.56 -10.07
CA ILE A 457 37.30 4.90 -9.66
C ILE A 457 35.81 4.89 -9.32
N ILE A 458 35.00 4.19 -10.12
CA ILE A 458 33.57 4.04 -9.84
C ILE A 458 33.34 3.15 -8.63
N TRP A 459 34.18 2.15 -8.39
CA TRP A 459 34.11 1.34 -7.17
C TRP A 459 34.33 2.20 -5.92
N LEU A 460 35.37 3.04 -5.95
CA LEU A 460 35.64 4.00 -4.88
C LEU A 460 34.47 4.99 -4.72
N PHE A 461 33.91 5.49 -5.82
CA PHE A 461 32.72 6.33 -5.78
C PHE A 461 31.54 5.61 -5.12
N LYS A 462 31.18 4.39 -5.55
CA LYS A 462 30.07 3.62 -4.98
C LYS A 462 30.29 3.37 -3.48
N TYR A 463 31.51 3.03 -3.07
CA TYR A 463 31.86 2.86 -1.66
C TYR A 463 31.69 4.15 -0.84
N VAL A 464 32.21 5.28 -1.31
CA VAL A 464 32.15 6.55 -0.58
C VAL A 464 30.77 7.20 -0.63
N ALA A 465 30.09 7.12 -1.78
CA ALA A 465 28.84 7.83 -2.04
C ALA A 465 27.60 7.01 -1.68
N LEU A 466 27.64 5.69 -1.89
CA LEU A 466 26.50 4.80 -1.65
C LEU A 466 26.66 3.90 -0.43
N GLY A 467 27.85 3.88 0.19
CA GLY A 467 28.09 3.23 1.48
C GLY A 467 28.34 1.72 1.43
N TYR A 468 28.36 1.10 0.24
CA TYR A 468 28.53 -0.36 0.10
C TYR A 468 29.76 -0.76 -0.71
N ASN A 469 30.26 -1.97 -0.45
CA ASN A 469 31.35 -2.56 -1.23
C ASN A 469 30.81 -3.20 -2.51
N VAL A 470 31.29 -2.73 -3.67
CA VAL A 470 30.85 -3.27 -4.98
C VAL A 470 31.08 -4.78 -5.14
N PHE A 471 32.04 -5.35 -4.41
CA PHE A 471 32.35 -6.78 -4.50
C PHE A 471 31.29 -7.67 -3.87
N GLU A 472 30.52 -7.14 -2.92
CA GLU A 472 29.40 -7.86 -2.29
C GLU A 472 28.27 -8.13 -3.31
N ARG A 473 28.25 -7.38 -4.41
CA ARG A 473 27.20 -7.41 -5.43
C ARG A 473 27.74 -7.57 -6.85
N PHE A 474 29.00 -7.93 -6.98
CA PHE A 474 29.73 -7.85 -8.25
C PHE A 474 29.16 -8.74 -9.34
N PHE A 475 28.54 -9.86 -8.96
CA PHE A 475 27.88 -10.81 -9.85
C PHE A 475 26.37 -10.77 -9.76
N HIS A 476 25.83 -9.92 -8.89
CA HIS A 476 24.40 -9.66 -8.87
C HIS A 476 24.07 -8.78 -10.09
N PRO A 477 22.99 -9.07 -10.83
CA PRO A 477 22.57 -8.24 -11.96
C PRO A 477 22.05 -6.86 -11.55
N TYR A 478 21.85 -6.63 -10.24
CA TYR A 478 21.23 -5.44 -9.64
C TYR A 478 22.00 -4.97 -8.41
#